data_AF-A0A1X7U2A9-F1
#
_entry.id   AF-A0A1X7U2A9-F1
#
_cell.length_a   1.000
_cell.length_b   1.000
_cell.length_c   1.000
_cell.angle_alpha   90.00
_cell.angle_beta   90.00
_cell.angle_gamma   90.00
#
_symmetry.space_group_name_H-M   'P 1'
#
loop_
_entity.id
_entity.type
_entity.pdbx_description
1 polymer ?
#
loop_
_entity_poly.entity_id
_entity_poly.type
_entity_poly.pdbx_seq_one_letter_code
_entity_poly.pdbx_strand_id
1 'polypeptide(L)'
;MEVGGTTGANKSIMVSYNDLNKIIKLSHDADIQLLKERCLHLFKFGPNIKLDLIFQKYDPDWDAYVDLTDDDFINHKDKLNMVVQPLLKDQSVASSLCDFNERQDKFDVSVSTTPTVLVASPSAEVTSPSSVELLSLELK
;
A
#
# COMPACT_ATOMS: atom_id res chain seq x y z
N MET A 1 -34.23 19.87 -35.93
CA MET A 1 -34.12 18.75 -34.96
C MET A 1 -32.91 17.95 -35.35
N GLU A 2 -31.74 18.29 -34.81
CA GLU A 2 -30.55 17.48 -34.99
C GLU A 2 -30.61 16.31 -34.01
N VAL A 3 -30.75 15.11 -34.56
CA VAL A 3 -30.60 13.85 -33.83
C VAL A 3 -29.11 13.65 -33.56
N GLY A 4 -28.64 14.21 -32.45
CA GLY A 4 -27.27 14.00 -31.97
C GLY A 4 -27.06 12.54 -31.60
N GLY A 5 -26.47 11.77 -32.53
CA GLY A 5 -26.01 10.41 -32.26
C GLY A 5 -24.90 10.45 -31.22
N THR A 6 -25.21 10.05 -29.99
CA THR A 6 -24.21 9.77 -28.96
C THR A 6 -23.47 8.49 -29.36
N THR A 7 -22.48 8.64 -30.24
CA THR A 7 -21.50 7.58 -30.50
C THR A 7 -20.74 7.38 -29.19
N GLY A 8 -21.18 6.43 -28.38
CA GLY A 8 -20.60 6.13 -27.07
C GLY A 8 -19.10 5.91 -27.20
N ALA A 9 -18.31 6.88 -26.74
CA ALA A 9 -16.87 6.86 -26.93
C ALA A 9 -16.25 5.72 -26.12
N ASN A 10 -15.46 4.87 -26.78
CA ASN A 10 -14.71 3.83 -26.10
C ASN A 10 -13.68 4.47 -25.14
N LYS A 11 -13.68 4.02 -23.88
CA LYS A 11 -12.71 4.44 -22.86
C LYS A 11 -11.47 3.55 -22.95
N SER A 12 -10.29 4.12 -22.79
CA SER A 12 -9.03 3.37 -22.72
C SER A 12 -8.33 3.78 -21.42
N ILE A 13 -8.07 2.82 -20.54
CA ILE A 13 -7.54 3.06 -19.20
C ILE A 13 -6.23 2.27 -19.07
N MET A 14 -5.21 2.88 -18.49
CA MET A 14 -3.97 2.20 -18.16
C MET A 14 -4.07 1.69 -16.72
N VAL A 15 -3.87 0.39 -16.52
CA VAL A 15 -3.81 -0.24 -15.21
C VAL A 15 -2.39 -0.76 -14.98
N SER A 16 -1.81 -0.41 -13.83
CA SER A 16 -0.46 -0.78 -13.42
C SER A 16 -0.54 -1.76 -12.25
N TYR A 17 0.22 -2.85 -12.27
CA TYR A 17 0.30 -3.83 -11.19
C TYR A 17 1.65 -4.56 -11.19
N ASN A 18 2.39 -4.53 -10.08
CA ASN A 18 3.74 -5.13 -9.95
C ASN A 18 4.62 -4.82 -11.17
N ASP A 19 4.76 -3.52 -11.49
CA ASP A 19 5.53 -2.99 -12.63
C ASP A 19 5.00 -3.37 -14.03
N LEU A 20 3.88 -4.10 -14.11
CA LEU A 20 3.22 -4.43 -15.37
C LEU A 20 2.14 -3.41 -15.69
N ASN A 21 2.25 -2.80 -16.86
CA ASN A 21 1.25 -1.86 -17.38
C ASN A 21 0.41 -2.53 -18.47
N LYS A 22 -0.91 -2.43 -18.36
CA LYS A 22 -1.85 -2.91 -19.38
C LYS A 22 -2.84 -1.80 -19.73
N ILE A 23 -3.13 -1.65 -21.02
CA ILE A 23 -4.19 -0.77 -21.50
C ILE A 23 -5.46 -1.60 -21.68
N ILE A 24 -6.51 -1.24 -20.96
CA ILE A 24 -7.81 -1.90 -21.00
C ILE A 24 -8.78 -0.98 -21.74
N LYS A 25 -9.41 -1.51 -22.79
CA LYS A 25 -10.45 -0.82 -23.53
C LYS A 25 -11.81 -1.20 -22.96
N LEU A 26 -12.55 -0.19 -22.57
CA LEU A 26 -13.87 -0.32 -21.97
C LEU A 26 -14.92 0.39 -22.83
N SER A 27 -16.15 -0.12 -22.80
CA SER A 27 -17.31 0.57 -23.37
C SER A 27 -17.65 1.81 -22.55
N HIS A 28 -18.50 2.69 -23.09
CA HIS A 28 -18.85 3.98 -22.49
C HIS A 28 -19.44 3.88 -21.06
N ASP A 29 -20.25 2.85 -20.79
CA ASP A 29 -20.91 2.60 -19.49
C ASP A 29 -20.14 1.64 -18.58
N ALA A 30 -18.85 1.41 -18.83
CA ALA A 30 -18.10 0.47 -18.01
C ALA A 30 -17.78 1.06 -16.64
N ASP A 31 -18.32 0.43 -15.61
CA ASP A 31 -18.04 0.72 -14.21
C ASP A 31 -16.76 0.04 -13.71
N ILE A 32 -16.32 0.48 -12.53
CA ILE A 32 -15.17 -0.08 -11.81
C ILE A 32 -15.30 -1.59 -11.63
N GLN A 33 -16.50 -2.11 -11.37
CA GLN A 33 -16.76 -3.54 -11.25
C GLN A 33 -16.38 -4.33 -12.51
N LEU A 34 -16.76 -3.83 -13.69
CA LEU A 34 -16.41 -4.47 -14.96
C LEU A 34 -14.89 -4.42 -15.19
N LEU A 35 -14.23 -3.34 -14.78
CA LEU A 35 -12.78 -3.24 -14.83
C LEU A 35 -12.10 -4.26 -13.89
N LYS A 36 -12.62 -4.45 -12.67
CA LYS A 36 -12.14 -5.48 -11.73
C LYS A 36 -12.21 -6.86 -12.36
N GLU A 37 -13.37 -7.24 -12.93
CA GLU A 37 -13.54 -8.53 -13.61
C GLU A 37 -12.53 -8.70 -14.76
N ARG A 38 -12.36 -7.68 -15.60
CA ARG A 38 -11.38 -7.72 -16.70
C ARG A 38 -9.95 -7.90 -16.19
N CYS A 39 -9.58 -7.20 -15.13
CA CYS A 39 -8.25 -7.33 -14.53
C CYS A 39 -8.03 -8.72 -13.94
N LEU A 40 -9.03 -9.32 -13.29
CA LEU A 40 -8.95 -10.70 -12.78
C LEU A 40 -8.62 -11.73 -13.88
N HIS A 41 -9.10 -11.50 -15.10
CA HIS A 41 -8.79 -12.34 -16.26
C HIS A 41 -7.47 -12.01 -16.96
N LEU A 42 -7.03 -10.74 -16.93
CA LEU A 42 -5.84 -10.27 -17.65
C LEU A 42 -4.54 -10.48 -16.89
N PHE A 43 -4.60 -10.46 -15.57
CA PHE A 43 -3.47 -10.71 -14.70
C PHE A 43 -3.51 -12.15 -14.17
N LYS A 44 -2.33 -12.73 -13.97
CA LYS A 44 -2.22 -14.07 -13.40
C LYS A 44 -2.14 -13.95 -11.89
N PHE A 45 -3.05 -14.63 -11.21
CA PHE A 45 -3.09 -14.70 -9.76
C PHE A 45 -2.77 -16.12 -9.29
N GLY A 46 -2.27 -16.24 -8.06
CA GLY A 46 -2.02 -17.54 -7.43
C GLY A 46 -3.32 -18.34 -7.28
N PRO A 47 -3.27 -19.69 -7.35
CA PRO A 47 -4.45 -20.52 -7.19
C PRO A 47 -5.01 -20.47 -5.76
N ASN A 48 -6.32 -20.74 -5.62
CA ASN A 48 -7.02 -20.98 -4.35
C ASN A 48 -7.17 -19.80 -3.38
N ILE A 49 -6.89 -18.56 -3.79
CA ILE A 49 -7.15 -17.37 -2.98
C ILE A 49 -8.27 -16.58 -3.64
N LYS A 50 -9.33 -16.28 -2.89
CA LYS A 50 -10.30 -15.28 -3.33
C LYS A 50 -9.64 -13.92 -3.19
N LEU A 51 -9.60 -13.17 -4.28
CA LEU A 51 -8.96 -11.87 -4.33
C LEU A 51 -10.03 -10.80 -4.54
N ASP A 52 -9.78 -9.65 -3.97
CA ASP A 52 -10.45 -8.41 -4.25
C ASP A 52 -9.44 -7.42 -4.85
N LEU A 53 -9.94 -6.52 -5.67
CA LEU A 53 -9.14 -5.54 -6.40
C LEU A 53 -9.56 -4.14 -5.99
N ILE A 54 -8.60 -3.34 -5.55
CA ILE A 54 -8.76 -1.90 -5.34
C ILE A 54 -8.03 -1.19 -6.46
N PHE A 55 -8.66 -0.18 -7.05
CA PHE A 55 -7.99 0.72 -7.97
C PHE A 55 -7.66 2.01 -7.25
N GLN A 56 -6.48 2.54 -7.52
CA GLN A 56 -6.00 3.79 -6.99
C GLN A 56 -5.73 4.77 -8.11
N LYS A 57 -6.07 6.04 -7.88
CA LYS A 57 -5.74 7.15 -8.78
C LYS A 57 -4.81 8.10 -8.05
N TYR A 58 -3.78 8.58 -8.75
CA TYR A 58 -2.91 9.62 -8.19
C TYR A 58 -3.67 10.93 -8.14
N ASP A 59 -3.73 11.50 -6.94
CA ASP A 59 -4.29 12.80 -6.65
C ASP A 59 -3.12 13.80 -6.46
N PRO A 60 -3.00 14.82 -7.34
CA PRO A 60 -1.90 15.78 -7.29
C PRO A 60 -2.02 16.77 -6.13
N ASP A 61 -3.23 17.00 -5.61
CA ASP A 61 -3.43 17.90 -4.47
C ASP A 61 -2.91 17.24 -3.19
N TRP A 62 -3.00 15.92 -3.11
CA TRP A 62 -2.56 15.12 -1.95
C TRP A 62 -1.15 14.54 -2.14
N ASP A 63 -0.59 14.63 -3.35
CA ASP A 63 0.65 13.97 -3.78
C ASP A 63 0.65 12.47 -3.45
N ALA A 64 -0.51 11.82 -3.59
CA ALA A 64 -0.73 10.47 -3.10
C ALA A 64 -1.67 9.68 -4.01
N TYR A 65 -1.60 8.35 -3.90
CA TYR A 65 -2.57 7.45 -4.52
C TYR A 65 -3.78 7.29 -3.61
N VAL A 66 -4.96 7.57 -4.15
CA VAL A 66 -6.25 7.49 -3.44
C VAL A 66 -7.06 6.33 -3.99
N ASP A 67 -7.60 5.51 -3.08
CA ASP A 67 -8.46 4.38 -3.40
C ASP A 67 -9.77 4.84 -4.03
N LEU A 68 -10.13 4.23 -5.15
CA LEU A 68 -11.41 4.43 -5.82
C LEU A 68 -12.45 3.45 -5.28
N THR A 69 -13.62 3.98 -4.98
CA THR A 69 -14.81 3.21 -4.60
C THR A 69 -15.57 2.77 -5.85
N ASP A 70 -16.54 1.84 -5.72
CA ASP A 70 -17.31 1.39 -6.89
C ASP A 70 -18.19 2.49 -7.52
N ASP A 71 -18.45 3.59 -6.80
CA ASP A 71 -19.21 4.76 -7.25
C ASP A 71 -18.33 5.80 -7.99
N ASP A 72 -17.01 5.64 -7.97
CA ASP A 72 -16.09 6.57 -8.63
C ASP A 72 -16.10 6.44 -10.15
N PHE A 73 -15.99 7.59 -10.82
CA PHE A 73 -15.98 7.63 -12.28
C PHE A 73 -14.57 7.50 -12.86
N ILE A 74 -14.38 6.49 -13.71
CA ILE A 74 -13.15 6.36 -14.50
C ILE A 74 -13.30 7.06 -15.85
N ASN A 75 -12.34 7.93 -16.16
CA ASN A 75 -12.31 8.70 -17.40
C ASN A 75 -11.41 8.07 -18.47
N HIS A 76 -11.60 8.49 -19.73
CA HIS A 76 -10.74 8.07 -20.82
C HIS A 76 -9.29 8.56 -20.58
N LYS A 77 -8.33 7.65 -20.73
CA LYS A 77 -6.88 7.82 -20.46
C LYS A 77 -6.50 7.98 -18.99
N ASP A 78 -7.39 7.63 -18.06
CA ASP A 78 -6.98 7.52 -16.66
C ASP A 78 -5.88 6.46 -16.49
N LYS A 79 -4.97 6.75 -15.56
CA LYS A 79 -3.91 5.85 -15.12
C LYS A 79 -4.23 5.41 -13.71
N LEU A 80 -4.44 4.12 -13.53
CA LEU A 80 -4.81 3.51 -12.26
C LEU A 80 -3.68 2.59 -11.79
N ASN A 81 -3.39 2.63 -10.50
CA ASN A 81 -2.62 1.61 -9.83
C ASN A 81 -3.58 0.54 -9.30
N MET A 82 -3.31 -0.73 -9.53
CA MET A 82 -4.14 -1.82 -9.04
C MET A 82 -3.49 -2.44 -7.82
N VAL A 83 -4.23 -2.50 -6.73
CA VAL A 83 -3.86 -3.18 -5.49
C VAL A 83 -4.69 -4.45 -5.39
N VAL A 84 -4.04 -5.56 -5.06
CA VAL A 84 -4.65 -6.88 -4.98
C VAL A 84 -4.62 -7.32 -3.52
N GLN A 85 -5.78 -7.63 -2.98
CA GLN A 85 -5.93 -8.00 -1.57
C GLN A 85 -6.69 -9.32 -1.42
N PRO A 86 -6.43 -10.12 -0.36
CA PRO A 86 -7.20 -11.31 -0.08
C PRO A 86 -8.63 -10.95 0.36
N LEU A 87 -9.63 -11.55 -0.28
CA LEU A 87 -11.01 -11.47 0.15
C LEU A 87 -11.23 -12.45 1.31
N LEU A 88 -11.06 -11.95 2.54
CA LEU A 88 -11.42 -12.70 3.74
C LEU A 88 -12.95 -12.83 3.78
N LYS A 89 -13.45 -14.05 3.64
CA LYS A 89 -14.85 -14.31 3.99
C LYS A 89 -14.93 -14.33 5.50
N ASP A 90 -15.53 -13.31 6.10
CA ASP A 90 -16.00 -13.37 7.47
C ASP A 90 -16.95 -14.57 7.62
N GLN A 91 -16.44 -15.72 8.06
CA GLN A 91 -17.25 -16.59 8.89
C GLN A 91 -17.29 -15.93 10.25
N SER A 92 -18.41 -15.27 10.52
CA SER A 92 -18.84 -14.85 11.86
C SER A 92 -18.87 -16.06 12.81
N VAL A 93 -17.71 -16.49 13.31
CA VAL A 93 -17.51 -17.16 14.61
C VAL A 93 -16.05 -16.99 15.02
N ALA A 94 -15.78 -15.95 15.82
CA ALA A 94 -14.88 -15.98 16.98
C ALA A 94 -14.54 -14.54 17.36
N SER A 95 -15.36 -14.00 18.27
CA SER A 95 -14.86 -13.08 19.26
C SER A 95 -13.58 -13.63 19.91
N SER A 96 -12.62 -12.73 20.09
CA SER A 96 -11.39 -12.85 20.89
C SER A 96 -10.13 -13.33 20.17
N LEU A 97 -9.13 -12.44 20.26
CA LEU A 97 -7.68 -12.60 20.05
C LEU A 97 -7.17 -12.50 18.61
N CYS A 98 -6.86 -11.26 18.22
CA CYS A 98 -5.53 -10.84 17.73
C CYS A 98 -5.44 -9.31 17.85
N ASP A 99 -5.28 -8.85 19.10
CA ASP A 99 -4.74 -7.53 19.41
C ASP A 99 -3.31 -7.51 18.83
N PHE A 100 -3.07 -6.69 17.80
CA PHE A 100 -1.73 -6.50 17.27
C PHE A 100 -0.94 -5.71 18.32
N ASN A 101 -0.10 -6.44 19.07
CA ASN A 101 0.94 -5.97 19.99
C ASN A 101 1.39 -4.52 19.73
N GLU A 102 0.76 -3.59 20.43
CA GLU A 102 1.34 -2.31 20.78
C GLU A 102 2.26 -2.55 21.99
N ARG A 103 3.53 -2.11 21.87
CA ARG A 103 4.48 -1.86 22.97
C ARG A 103 4.92 -3.08 23.80
N GLN A 104 6.00 -3.71 23.37
CA GLN A 104 7.01 -4.14 24.35
C GLN A 104 7.67 -2.89 24.94
N ASP A 105 7.18 -2.46 26.11
CA ASP A 105 8.08 -1.88 27.11
C ASP A 105 7.47 -2.09 28.51
N LYS A 106 7.99 -3.13 29.16
CA LYS A 106 7.59 -3.59 30.48
C LYS A 106 8.48 -2.89 31.50
N PHE A 107 8.01 -1.78 32.06
CA PHE A 107 8.49 -1.28 33.34
C PHE A 107 7.51 -1.70 34.43
N ASP A 108 7.73 -2.87 35.01
CA ASP A 108 7.22 -3.16 36.35
C ASP A 108 8.36 -2.93 37.34
N VAL A 109 8.22 -1.83 38.08
CA VAL A 109 9.14 -1.41 39.13
C VAL A 109 8.91 -2.29 40.35
N SER A 110 9.67 -3.37 40.46
CA SER A 110 9.78 -4.12 41.70
C SER A 110 10.95 -3.55 42.52
N VAL A 111 10.61 -2.69 43.49
CA VAL A 111 11.54 -2.27 44.55
C VAL A 111 11.85 -3.50 45.42
N SER A 112 13.12 -3.90 45.46
CA SER A 112 13.66 -4.74 46.52
C SER A 112 15.07 -4.31 46.88
N THR A 113 15.34 -4.37 48.17
CA THR A 113 16.21 -3.49 48.93
C THR A 113 17.56 -4.15 49.22
N THR A 114 18.65 -3.50 48.82
CA THR A 114 19.96 -3.38 49.51
C THR A 114 20.97 -4.57 49.45
N PRO A 115 22.22 -4.40 49.95
CA PRO A 115 23.37 -3.95 49.15
C PRO A 115 24.57 -4.90 49.31
N THR A 116 25.63 -4.79 48.50
CA THR A 116 27.02 -5.09 48.93
C THR A 116 28.02 -4.60 47.90
N VAL A 117 29.06 -3.98 48.44
CA VAL A 117 30.13 -3.20 47.80
C VAL A 117 31.35 -4.11 47.54
N LEU A 118 32.27 -3.62 46.68
CA LEU A 118 33.70 -3.94 46.54
C LEU A 118 33.99 -5.10 45.54
N VAL A 119 34.90 -5.02 44.56
CA VAL A 119 36.18 -4.27 44.44
C VAL A 119 36.75 -4.39 42.99
N ALA A 120 37.40 -3.32 42.50
CA ALA A 120 38.54 -3.19 41.53
C ALA A 120 38.71 -4.18 40.34
N SER A 121 39.19 -3.87 39.13
CA SER A 121 39.88 -2.74 38.48
C SER A 121 40.08 -3.14 36.98
N PRO A 122 40.63 -2.29 36.10
CA PRO A 122 40.27 -2.22 34.68
C PRO A 122 41.10 -3.10 33.74
N SER A 123 40.59 -3.38 32.55
CA SER A 123 41.45 -3.63 31.39
C SER A 123 40.82 -3.03 30.13
N ALA A 124 41.65 -2.22 29.47
CA ALA A 124 41.31 -1.34 28.38
C ALA A 124 40.98 -2.10 27.09
N GLU A 125 40.08 -1.55 26.28
CA GLU A 125 40.40 -1.33 24.87
C GLU A 125 39.64 -0.10 24.36
N VAL A 126 40.41 0.96 24.10
CA VAL A 126 40.00 2.16 23.41
C VAL A 126 40.32 1.94 21.94
N THR A 127 39.34 2.06 21.04
CA THR A 127 39.58 2.62 19.70
C THR A 127 38.29 3.29 19.22
N SER A 128 38.48 4.52 18.74
CA SER A 128 37.55 5.64 18.65
C SER A 128 36.42 5.54 17.61
N PRO A 129 35.35 6.37 17.76
CA PRO A 129 34.41 6.71 16.70
C PRO A 129 34.81 8.04 16.02
N SER A 130 34.71 8.13 14.69
CA SER A 130 34.74 9.37 13.88
C SER A 130 34.80 8.99 12.39
N SER A 131 34.18 9.65 11.42
CA SER A 131 33.44 10.91 11.39
C SER A 131 32.44 10.87 10.24
N VAL A 132 31.30 11.51 10.44
CA VAL A 132 30.51 12.12 9.38
C VAL A 132 31.27 13.36 8.87
N GLU A 133 31.36 13.53 7.56
CA GLU A 133 31.73 14.81 6.94
C GLU A 133 30.78 15.10 5.77
N LEU A 134 30.23 16.32 5.84
CA LEU A 134 29.28 16.96 4.96
C LEU A 134 29.97 17.58 3.73
N LEU A 135 29.19 17.70 2.65
CA LEU A 135 29.14 18.79 1.65
C LEU A 135 30.42 19.22 0.89
N SER A 136 30.30 19.20 -0.45
CA SER A 136 30.79 20.23 -1.39
C SER A 136 30.06 19.99 -2.71
N LEU A 137 29.03 20.75 -3.10
CA LEU A 137 29.00 22.09 -3.69
C LEU A 137 29.98 22.35 -4.87
N GLU A 138 29.32 22.62 -6.00
CA GLU A 138 29.66 23.52 -7.12
C GLU A 138 30.64 23.17 -8.25
N LEU A 139 30.03 23.15 -9.44
CA LEU A 139 30.32 23.89 -10.67
C LEU A 139 31.74 23.83 -11.28
N LYS A 140 31.76 23.36 -12.53
CA LYS A 140 32.36 24.11 -13.64
C LYS A 140 31.61 23.87 -14.94
#